data_AF-A0A246RBL4-F1
#
_entry.id   AF-A0A246RBL4-F1
#
_cell.length_a   1.000
_cell.length_b   1.000
_cell.length_c   1.000
_cell.angle_alpha   90.00
_cell.angle_beta   90.00
_cell.angle_gamma   90.00
#
_symmetry.space_group_name_H-M   'P 1'
#
loop_
_entity.id
_entity.type
_entity.pdbx_description
1 polymer ?
#
loop_
_entity_poly.entity_id
_entity_poly.type
_entity_poly.pdbx_seq_one_letter_code
_entity_poly.pdbx_strand_id
1 'polypeptide(L)'
;MTAPGRFYQVSHLDELEAESIFVMREVVAEMERPVLLFSGGKDSIVMLRLAQKAFAPANIPFPVMHVDTGHNFPEVLDYRDQRVAELGLHLVVASVPDALAAGTVRESGDGMRNRIQTPVLLDAVEK
;
A
#
# COMPACT_ATOMS: atom_id res chain seq x y z
N MET A 1 36.29 -22.17 29.20
CA MET A 1 36.32 -21.14 28.13
C MET A 1 34.87 -20.87 27.73
N THR A 2 34.29 -19.81 28.27
CA THR A 2 32.94 -19.34 27.92
C THR A 2 33.01 -18.66 26.55
N ALA A 3 32.12 -19.06 25.63
CA ALA A 3 32.00 -18.40 24.34
C ALA A 3 31.68 -16.91 24.55
N PRO A 4 32.29 -15.98 23.77
CA PRO A 4 31.97 -14.57 23.88
C PRO A 4 30.47 -14.39 23.59
N GLY A 5 29.77 -13.77 24.54
CA GLY A 5 28.35 -13.45 24.40
C GLY A 5 28.14 -12.64 23.13
N ARG A 6 27.29 -13.14 22.23
CA ARG A 6 26.89 -12.43 21.03
C ARG A 6 26.12 -11.19 21.49
N PHE A 7 26.76 -10.02 21.47
CA PHE A 7 26.09 -8.77 21.80
C PHE A 7 24.91 -8.60 20.84
N TYR A 8 23.70 -8.47 21.39
CA TYR A 8 22.52 -8.15 20.60
C TYR A 8 22.66 -6.71 20.11
N GLN A 9 23.08 -6.54 18.86
CA GLN A 9 23.14 -5.25 18.19
C GLN A 9 21.98 -5.18 17.21
N VAL A 10 21.13 -4.17 17.39
CA VAL A 10 20.04 -3.86 16.46
C VAL A 10 20.69 -3.34 15.17
N SER A 11 20.39 -3.97 14.04
CA SER A 11 20.85 -3.47 12.75
C SER A 11 20.02 -2.27 12.29
N HIS A 12 20.54 -1.48 11.36
CA HIS A 12 19.78 -0.36 10.79
C HIS A 12 18.44 -0.80 10.17
N LEU A 13 18.38 -1.97 9.54
CA LEU A 13 17.13 -2.49 8.98
C LEU A 13 16.15 -2.96 10.06
N ASP A 14 16.65 -3.51 11.18
CA ASP A 14 15.80 -3.87 12.32
C ASP A 14 15.19 -2.62 12.96
N GLU A 15 15.96 -1.54 13.05
CA GLU A 15 15.49 -0.24 13.54
C GLU A 15 14.39 0.34 12.63
N LEU A 16 14.64 0.42 11.32
CA LEU A 16 13.66 0.92 10.34
C LEU A 16 12.38 0.06 10.30
N GLU A 17 12.53 -1.26 10.41
CA GLU A 17 11.40 -2.17 10.47
C GLU A 17 10.57 -1.96 11.73
N ALA A 18 11.21 -1.83 12.90
CA ALA A 18 10.52 -1.57 14.16
C ALA A 18 9.79 -0.23 14.14
N GLU A 19 10.42 0.83 13.63
CA GLU A 19 9.81 2.16 13.48
C GLU A 19 8.61 2.13 12.53
N SER A 20 8.74 1.45 11.39
CA SER A 20 7.63 1.32 10.43
C SER A 20 6.44 0.56 11.01
N ILE A 21 6.70 -0.53 11.74
CA ILE A 21 5.66 -1.30 12.45
C ILE A 21 4.97 -0.44 13.50
N PHE A 22 5.74 0.34 14.25
CA PHE A 22 5.20 1.25 15.26
C PHE A 22 4.25 2.26 14.62
N VAL A 23 4.67 2.97 13.57
CA VAL A 23 3.83 3.94 12.85
C VAL A 23 2.53 3.31 12.34
N MET A 24 2.58 2.10 11.76
CA MET A 24 1.39 1.42 11.27
C MET A 24 0.40 1.09 12.38
N ARG A 25 0.88 0.67 13.56
CA ARG A 25 0.03 0.35 14.71
C ARG A 25 -0.63 1.60 15.29
N GLU A 26 0.11 2.70 15.40
CA GLU A 26 -0.43 3.98 15.88
C GLU A 26 -1.51 4.52 14.94
N VAL A 27 -1.29 4.47 13.62
CA VAL A 27 -2.30 4.88 12.62
C VAL A 27 -3.59 4.06 12.78
N VAL A 28 -3.49 2.75 12.99
CA VAL A 28 -4.67 1.90 13.19
C VAL A 28 -5.34 2.15 14.54
N ALA A 29 -4.58 2.51 15.57
CA ALA A 29 -5.12 2.82 16.89
C ALA A 29 -5.93 4.13 16.89
N GLU A 30 -5.49 5.13 16.12
CA GLU A 30 -6.04 6.49 16.16
C GLU A 30 -7.00 6.82 15.01
N MET A 31 -6.97 6.09 13.89
CA MET A 31 -7.78 6.40 12.70
C MET A 31 -8.97 5.45 12.55
N GLU A 32 -10.14 5.98 12.19
CA GLU A 32 -11.36 5.18 12.01
C GLU A 32 -11.36 4.36 10.70
N ARG A 33 -10.82 4.91 9.61
CA ARG A 33 -10.86 4.31 8.26
C ARG A 33 -9.49 4.35 7.56
N PRO A 34 -8.43 3.76 8.12
CA PRO A 34 -7.14 3.73 7.47
C PRO A 34 -7.19 2.86 6.19
N VAL A 35 -6.34 3.20 5.22
CA VAL A 35 -6.13 2.44 3.99
C VAL A 35 -4.66 2.48 3.62
N LEU A 36 -4.13 1.36 3.12
CA LEU A 36 -2.76 1.32 2.59
C LEU A 36 -2.79 1.45 1.06
N LEU A 37 -2.16 2.49 0.51
CA LEU A 37 -1.96 2.61 -0.92
C LEU A 37 -1.01 1.51 -1.42
N PHE A 38 -1.51 0.63 -2.28
CA PHE A 38 -0.81 -0.55 -2.78
C PHE A 38 -0.81 -0.57 -4.31
N SER A 39 0.30 -0.14 -4.91
CA SER A 39 0.45 -0.10 -6.37
C SER A 39 0.89 -1.44 -6.98
N GLY A 40 1.42 -2.35 -6.18
CA GLY A 40 2.18 -3.51 -6.67
C GLY A 40 3.64 -3.17 -7.01
N GLY A 41 4.06 -1.91 -6.85
CA GLY A 41 5.46 -1.50 -6.97
C GLY A 41 6.28 -1.83 -5.72
N LYS A 42 7.61 -1.90 -5.88
CA LYS A 42 8.57 -2.35 -4.85
C LYS A 42 8.35 -1.75 -3.45
N ASP A 43 8.11 -0.44 -3.39
CA ASP A 43 7.99 0.27 -2.11
C ASP A 43 6.69 -0.13 -1.41
N SER A 44 5.59 -0.21 -2.16
CA SER A 44 4.29 -0.66 -1.63
C SER A 44 4.28 -2.14 -1.25
N ILE A 45 5.10 -2.98 -1.88
CA ILE A 45 5.30 -4.38 -1.50
C ILE A 45 6.00 -4.48 -0.15
N VAL A 46 7.05 -3.67 0.06
CA VAL A 46 7.73 -3.59 1.36
C VAL A 46 6.75 -3.12 2.44
N MET A 47 5.96 -2.09 2.16
CA MET A 47 4.93 -1.61 3.08
C MET A 47 3.88 -2.68 3.39
N LEU A 48 3.41 -3.43 2.39
CA LEU A 48 2.47 -4.53 2.62
C LEU A 48 3.09 -5.66 3.48
N ARG A 49 4.41 -5.91 3.32
CA ARG A 49 5.13 -6.87 4.17
C ARG A 49 5.25 -6.36 5.61
N LEU A 50 5.56 -5.07 5.80
CA LEU A 50 5.61 -4.44 7.12
C LEU A 50 4.25 -4.49 7.81
N ALA A 51 3.15 -4.25 7.08
CA ALA A 51 1.79 -4.37 7.61
C ALA A 51 1.49 -5.80 8.09
N GLN A 52 1.88 -6.84 7.33
CA GLN A 52 1.76 -8.23 7.80
C GLN A 52 2.50 -8.45 9.12
N LYS A 53 3.72 -7.93 9.26
CA LYS A 53 4.50 -8.07 10.52
C LYS A 53 3.88 -7.26 11.66
N ALA A 54 3.31 -6.10 11.37
CA ALA A 54 2.68 -5.25 12.37
C ALA A 54 1.46 -5.90 13.02
N PHE A 55 0.65 -6.65 12.26
CA PHE A 55 -0.60 -7.22 12.75
C PHE A 55 -0.58 -8.74 12.97
N ALA A 56 0.50 -9.43 12.60
CA ALA A 56 0.66 -10.85 12.90
C ALA A 56 0.47 -11.15 14.41
N PRO A 57 -0.20 -12.26 14.77
CA PRO A 57 -0.75 -13.30 13.89
C PRO A 57 -2.16 -13.00 13.34
N ALA A 58 -2.74 -11.85 13.65
CA ALA A 58 -4.04 -11.44 13.13
C ALA A 58 -3.95 -10.94 11.68
N ASN A 59 -5.11 -10.78 11.04
CA ASN A 59 -5.20 -10.19 9.70
C ASN A 59 -4.95 -8.68 9.76
N ILE A 60 -4.52 -8.11 8.62
CA ILE A 60 -4.40 -6.65 8.48
C ILE A 60 -5.80 -6.03 8.61
N PRO A 61 -6.02 -5.07 9.53
CA PRO A 61 -7.36 -4.60 9.89
C PRO A 61 -7.89 -3.50 8.97
N PHE A 62 -7.30 -3.30 7.80
CA PHE A 62 -7.67 -2.24 6.85
C PHE A 62 -7.56 -2.71 5.40
N PRO A 63 -8.33 -2.10 4.48
CA PRO A 63 -8.22 -2.39 3.06
C PRO A 63 -6.89 -1.87 2.47
N VAL A 64 -6.56 -2.37 1.29
CA VAL A 64 -5.56 -1.76 0.41
C VAL A 64 -6.26 -1.03 -0.74
N MET A 65 -5.63 0.01 -1.28
CA MET A 65 -6.17 0.77 -2.41
C MET A 65 -5.16 0.94 -3.53
N HIS A 66 -5.61 0.76 -4.76
CA HIS A 66 -4.84 1.01 -5.97
C HIS A 66 -5.52 2.08 -6.82
N VAL A 67 -4.78 3.10 -7.25
CA VAL A 67 -5.26 4.05 -8.28
C VAL A 67 -4.85 3.50 -9.64
N ASP A 68 -5.81 2.92 -10.36
CA ASP A 68 -5.57 2.33 -11.68
C ASP A 68 -5.52 3.43 -12.74
N THR A 69 -4.35 3.58 -13.34
CA THR A 69 -4.14 4.56 -14.41
C THR A 69 -4.68 4.09 -15.76
N GLY A 70 -4.98 2.80 -15.91
CA GLY A 70 -5.23 2.14 -17.19
C GLY A 70 -3.96 1.85 -18.01
N HIS A 71 -2.78 2.27 -17.55
CA HIS A 71 -1.48 2.05 -18.20
C HIS A 71 -0.54 1.17 -17.34
N ASN A 72 -1.10 0.41 -16.40
CA ASN A 72 -0.33 -0.49 -15.54
C ASN A 72 0.15 -1.71 -16.34
N PHE A 73 1.36 -2.21 -16.03
CA PHE A 73 1.85 -3.46 -16.57
C PHE A 73 0.97 -4.63 -16.06
N PRO A 74 0.51 -5.55 -16.93
CA PRO A 74 -0.29 -6.69 -16.51
C PRO A 74 0.36 -7.50 -15.38
N GLU A 75 1.67 -7.70 -15.45
CA GLU A 75 2.43 -8.47 -14.44
C GLU A 75 2.39 -7.83 -13.05
N VAL A 76 2.30 -6.50 -12.98
CA VAL A 76 2.19 -5.76 -11.71
C VAL A 76 0.79 -5.95 -11.12
N LEU A 77 -0.24 -5.94 -11.96
CA LEU A 77 -1.62 -6.17 -11.54
C LEU A 77 -1.82 -7.62 -11.09
N ASP A 78 -1.29 -8.59 -11.85
CA ASP A 78 -1.33 -10.01 -11.50
C ASP A 78 -0.66 -10.26 -10.13
N TYR A 79 0.52 -9.69 -9.91
CA TYR A 79 1.20 -9.79 -8.62
C TYR A 79 0.39 -9.14 -7.49
N ARG A 80 -0.16 -7.95 -7.72
CA ARG A 80 -1.01 -7.24 -6.75
C ARG A 80 -2.20 -8.11 -6.35
N ASP A 81 -2.93 -8.63 -7.32
CA ASP A 81 -4.15 -9.40 -7.11
C ASP A 81 -3.86 -10.72 -6.42
N GLN A 82 -2.78 -11.40 -6.80
CA GLN A 82 -2.30 -12.59 -6.10
C GLN A 82 -1.98 -12.30 -4.63
N ARG A 83 -1.23 -11.24 -4.33
CA ARG A 83 -0.86 -10.88 -2.95
C ARG A 83 -2.07 -10.51 -2.09
N VAL A 84 -3.03 -9.80 -2.66
CA VAL A 84 -4.29 -9.44 -2.00
C VAL A 84 -5.09 -10.71 -1.66
N ALA A 85 -5.22 -11.63 -2.62
CA ALA A 85 -5.93 -12.89 -2.43
C ALA A 85 -5.27 -13.78 -1.37
N GLU A 86 -3.93 -13.93 -1.42
CA GLU A 86 -3.17 -14.73 -0.45
C GLU A 86 -3.31 -14.23 1.00
N LEU A 87 -3.46 -12.92 1.18
CA LEU A 87 -3.61 -12.29 2.49
C LEU A 87 -5.07 -12.06 2.90
N GLY A 88 -6.04 -12.42 2.04
CA GLY A 88 -7.47 -12.21 2.29
C GLY A 88 -7.86 -10.74 2.45
N LEU A 89 -7.19 -9.83 1.74
CA LEU A 89 -7.40 -8.39 1.86
C LEU A 89 -8.54 -7.89 0.97
N HIS A 90 -9.20 -6.83 1.41
CA HIS A 90 -10.10 -6.07 0.56
C HIS A 90 -9.30 -5.06 -0.28
N LEU A 91 -9.39 -5.16 -1.61
CA LEU A 91 -8.75 -4.23 -2.54
C LEU A 91 -9.78 -3.24 -3.10
N VAL A 92 -9.55 -1.96 -2.85
CA VAL A 92 -10.28 -0.84 -3.46
C VAL A 92 -9.53 -0.39 -4.72
N VAL A 93 -10.21 -0.33 -5.86
CA VAL A 93 -9.62 0.16 -7.11
C VAL A 93 -10.28 1.48 -7.49
N ALA A 94 -9.49 2.55 -7.52
CA ALA A 94 -9.90 3.87 -7.99
C ALA A 94 -9.45 4.05 -9.45
N SER A 95 -10.40 4.09 -10.39
CA SER A 95 -10.12 3.96 -11.82
C SER A 95 -10.06 5.31 -12.53
N VAL A 96 -8.88 5.66 -13.05
CA VAL A 96 -8.71 6.82 -13.94
C VAL A 96 -9.50 6.67 -15.25
N PRO A 97 -9.53 5.48 -15.91
CA PRO A 97 -10.41 5.27 -17.07
C PRO A 97 -11.88 5.58 -16.79
N ASP A 98 -12.41 5.17 -15.62
CA ASP A 98 -13.80 5.44 -15.26
C ASP A 98 -14.03 6.93 -15.00
N ALA A 99 -13.07 7.60 -14.35
CA ALA A 99 -13.13 9.05 -14.12
C ALA A 99 -13.08 9.86 -15.43
N LEU A 100 -12.31 9.40 -16.42
CA LEU A 100 -12.30 9.99 -17.77
C LEU A 100 -13.65 9.77 -18.47
N ALA A 101 -14.22 8.56 -18.39
CA ALA A 101 -15.52 8.24 -18.97
C ALA A 101 -16.66 9.06 -18.33
N ALA A 102 -16.58 9.30 -17.02
CA ALA A 102 -17.52 10.13 -16.28
C ALA A 102 -17.31 11.65 -16.49
N GLY A 103 -16.20 12.05 -17.12
CA GLY A 103 -15.85 13.46 -17.34
C GLY A 103 -15.44 14.22 -16.07
N THR A 104 -15.16 13.53 -14.97
CA THR A 104 -14.70 14.14 -13.71
C THR A 104 -13.23 14.57 -13.79
N VAL A 105 -12.45 13.92 -14.65
CA VAL A 105 -11.09 14.34 -15.02
C VAL A 105 -10.96 14.42 -16.54
N ARG A 106 -9.91 15.08 -17.03
CA ARG A 106 -9.59 15.19 -18.46
C ARG A 106 -8.16 14.78 -18.71
N GLU A 107 -7.88 14.17 -19.85
CA GLU A 107 -6.51 13.81 -20.20
C GLU A 107 -5.59 15.04 -20.23
N SER A 108 -4.40 14.88 -19.70
CA SER A 108 -3.33 15.85 -19.86
C SER A 108 -2.82 15.79 -21.30
N GLY A 109 -2.61 16.94 -21.94
CA GLY A 109 -2.08 16.99 -23.31
C GLY A 109 -0.65 16.45 -23.48
N ASP A 110 0.04 16.14 -22.37
CA ASP A 110 1.39 15.56 -22.34
C ASP A 110 1.39 14.02 -22.27
N GLY A 111 0.21 13.37 -22.26
CA GLY A 111 0.06 11.91 -22.16
C GLY A 111 0.35 11.34 -20.77
N MET A 112 0.73 12.16 -19.79
CA MET A 112 0.96 11.73 -18.41
C MET A 112 -0.34 11.71 -17.61
N ARG A 113 -0.56 10.60 -16.89
CA ARG A 113 -1.74 10.45 -16.02
C ARG A 113 -1.48 10.77 -14.54
N ASN A 114 -0.26 11.18 -14.15
CA ASN A 114 0.09 11.47 -12.76
C ASN A 114 -0.79 12.59 -12.15
N ARG A 115 -1.07 13.65 -12.91
CA ARG A 115 -1.88 14.78 -12.43
C ARG A 115 -3.34 14.41 -12.18
N ILE A 116 -3.87 13.46 -12.96
CA ILE A 116 -5.27 13.05 -12.86
C ILE A 116 -5.49 11.91 -11.86
N GLN A 117 -4.43 11.30 -11.33
CA GLN A 117 -4.54 10.34 -10.24
C GLN A 117 -4.96 11.01 -8.92
N THR A 118 -4.49 12.23 -8.64
CA THR A 118 -4.82 12.95 -7.40
C THR A 118 -6.33 13.14 -7.19
N PRO A 119 -7.11 13.72 -8.13
CA PRO A 119 -8.55 13.86 -7.94
C PRO A 119 -9.27 12.51 -7.82
N VAL A 120 -8.79 11.47 -8.53
CA VAL A 120 -9.34 10.10 -8.43
C VAL A 120 -9.07 9.48 -7.06
N LEU A 121 -7.88 9.69 -6.51
CA LEU A 121 -7.54 9.28 -5.15
C LEU A 121 -8.42 9.99 -4.12
N LEU A 122 -8.57 11.32 -4.24
CA LEU A 122 -9.36 12.13 -3.31
C LEU A 122 -10.83 11.69 -3.31
N ASP A 123 -11.43 11.51 -4.48
CA ASP A 123 -12.81 10.99 -4.61
C ASP A 123 -12.97 9.58 -4.00
N ALA A 124 -11.93 8.73 -4.10
CA ALA A 124 -11.97 7.38 -3.56
C ALA A 124 -11.86 7.33 -2.03
N VAL A 125 -11.09 8.23 -1.40
CA VAL A 125 -10.93 8.25 0.08
C VAL A 125 -12.05 9.00 0.80
N GLU A 126 -12.84 9.80 0.08
CA GLU A 126 -14.01 10.50 0.64
C GLU A 126 -15.27 9.62 0.74
N LYS A 127 -15.30 8.48 0.04
CA LYS A 127 -16.38 7.48 0.10
C LYS A 127 -16.22 6.58 1.32
#